data_AF-A0A1Q7PDH4-F1
#
_entry.id   AF-A0A1Q7PDH4-F1
#
_cell.length_a   1.000
_cell.length_b   1.000
_cell.length_c   1.000
_cell.angle_alpha   90.00
_cell.angle_beta   90.00
_cell.angle_gamma   90.00
#
_symmetry.space_group_name_H-M   'P 1'
#
loop_
_entity.id
_entity.type
_entity.pdbx_description
1 polymer ?
#
loop_
_entity_poly.entity_id
_entity_poly.type
_entity_poly.pdbx_seq_one_letter_code
_entity_poly.pdbx_strand_id
1 'polypeptide(L)' 'MVFHHSLNKRPMEEVQASGAAFLTQATLRGRFALRACVLHYATTEADIAALVDVVRDTGARLVGG' A
#
# COMPACT_ATOMS: atom_id res chain seq x y z
N MET A 1 -14.16 1.51 -5.60
CA MET A 1 -12.73 1.16 -5.82
C MET A 1 -12.52 -0.25 -5.31
N VAL A 2 -12.63 -1.27 -6.18
CA VAL A 2 -12.55 -2.67 -5.78
C VAL A 2 -11.29 -3.27 -6.37
N PHE A 3 -10.34 -3.63 -5.53
CA PHE A 3 -9.10 -4.24 -5.97
C PHE A 3 -9.17 -5.77 -5.76
N HIS A 4 -8.90 -6.50 -6.84
CA HIS A 4 -8.82 -7.95 -6.90
C HIS A 4 -7.67 -8.46 -6.00
N HIS A 5 -7.78 -9.64 -5.40
CA HIS A 5 -6.80 -10.18 -4.42
C HIS A 5 -5.33 -10.13 -4.90
N SER A 6 -5.09 -10.42 -6.18
CA SER A 6 -3.76 -10.36 -6.81
C SER A 6 -3.25 -8.93 -7.05
N LEU A 7 -4.15 -7.96 -7.25
CA LEU A 7 -3.80 -6.57 -7.57
C LEU A 7 -3.30 -5.79 -6.36
N ASN A 8 -3.60 -6.23 -5.13
CA ASN A 8 -3.12 -5.57 -3.91
C ASN A 8 -1.87 -6.20 -3.30
N LYS A 9 -1.65 -7.50 -3.52
CA LYS A 9 -0.49 -8.19 -2.94
C LYS A 9 0.83 -7.72 -3.56
N ARG A 10 0.89 -7.65 -4.89
CA ARG A 10 2.12 -7.25 -5.63
C ARG A 10 2.57 -5.82 -5.31
N PRO A 11 1.70 -4.79 -5.30
CA PRO A 11 2.10 -3.46 -4.86
C PRO A 11 2.67 -3.44 -3.44
N MET A 12 2.11 -4.20 -2.51
CA MET A 12 2.63 -4.29 -1.13
C MET A 12 4.06 -4.83 -1.09
N GLU A 13 4.35 -5.86 -1.88
CA GLU A 13 5.68 -6.49 -1.96
C GLU A 13 6.70 -5.53 -2.58
N GLU A 14 6.36 -4.88 -3.69
CA GLU A 14 7.22 -3.90 -4.37
C GLU A 14 7.50 -2.66 -3.53
N VAL A 15 6.47 -2.11 -2.86
CA VAL A 15 6.64 -0.96 -1.96
C VAL A 15 7.58 -1.31 -0.80
N GLN A 16 7.44 -2.48 -0.20
CA GLN A 16 8.33 -2.92 0.87
C GLN A 16 9.75 -3.21 0.38
N ALA A 17 9.89 -3.86 -0.78
CA ALA A 17 11.20 -4.15 -1.38
C ALA A 17 11.96 -2.87 -1.74
N SER A 18 11.26 -1.80 -2.11
CA SER A 18 11.85 -0.49 -2.40
C SER A 18 12.35 0.26 -1.15
N GLY A 19 11.92 -0.16 0.05
CA GLY A 19 12.19 0.54 1.31
C GLY A 19 11.40 1.84 1.49
N ALA A 20 10.51 2.21 0.55
CA ALA A 20 9.75 3.45 0.62
C ALA A 20 8.72 3.47 1.75
N ALA A 21 8.09 2.33 2.05
CA ALA A 21 7.19 2.19 3.19
C ALA A 21 7.03 0.72 3.60
N PHE A 22 6.70 0.51 4.88
CA PHE A 22 6.32 -0.80 5.40
C PHE A 22 4.81 -0.87 5.64
N LEU A 23 4.13 -1.78 4.92
CA LEU A 23 2.69 -1.99 4.99
C LEU A 23 2.38 -3.43 5.39
N THR A 24 1.34 -3.59 6.20
CA THR A 24 0.78 -4.91 6.50
C THR A 24 -0.45 -5.16 5.64
N GLN A 25 -1.02 -6.36 5.74
CA GLN A 25 -2.28 -6.71 5.09
C GLN A 25 -3.38 -6.95 6.12
N ALA A 26 -4.62 -6.83 5.66
CA ALA A 26 -5.79 -7.37 6.32
C ALA A 26 -6.71 -8.06 5.32
N THR A 27 -7.41 -9.11 5.74
CA THR A 27 -8.48 -9.71 4.96
C THR A 27 -9.80 -9.03 5.29
N LEU A 28 -10.33 -8.24 4.36
CA LEU A 28 -11.62 -7.58 4.48
C LEU A 28 -12.62 -8.22 3.53
N ARG A 29 -13.67 -8.85 4.07
CA ARG A 29 -14.72 -9.54 3.30
C ARG A 29 -14.13 -10.55 2.29
N GLY A 30 -13.15 -11.33 2.72
CA GLY A 30 -12.45 -12.32 1.88
C GLY A 30 -11.48 -11.74 0.85
N ARG A 31 -11.23 -10.42 0.87
CA ARG A 31 -10.31 -9.75 -0.07
C ARG A 31 -9.07 -9.24 0.66
N PHE A 32 -7.93 -9.33 -0.01
CA PHE A 32 -6.67 -8.77 0.47
C PHE A 32 -6.73 -7.25 0.41
N ALA A 33 -6.49 -6.57 1.53
CA ALA A 33 -6.41 -5.13 1.64
C ALA A 33 -5.08 -4.70 2.26
N LEU A 34 -4.54 -3.59 1.78
CA LEU A 34 -3.38 -2.93 2.38
C LEU A 34 -3.79 -2.25 3.68
N ARG A 35 -2.95 -2.36 4.71
CA ARG A 35 -3.18 -1.74 6.03
C ARG A 35 -1.92 -1.01 6.50
N ALA A 36 -2.07 0.29 6.68
CA ALA A 36 -1.09 1.14 7.34
C ALA A 36 -1.39 1.23 8.84
N CYS A 37 -0.43 0.83 9.68
CA CYS A 37 -0.53 0.98 11.13
C CYS A 37 0.29 2.21 11.56
N VAL A 38 -0.39 3.34 11.74
CA VAL A 38 0.24 4.60 12.14
C VAL A 38 0.40 4.62 13.66
N LEU A 39 1.60 4.31 14.14
CA LEU A 39 1.91 4.20 15.57
C LEU A 39 2.94 5.22 16.05
N HIS A 40 3.70 5.82 15.12
CA HIS A 40 4.75 6.77 15.46
C HIS A 40 4.17 8.16 15.70
N TYR A 41 4.43 8.74 16.87
CA TYR A 41 3.80 10.00 17.30
C TYR A 41 4.16 11.20 16.41
N ALA A 42 5.31 11.17 15.74
CA ALA A 42 5.73 12.23 14.83
C ALA A 42 5.17 12.05 13.40
N THR A 43 4.33 11.04 13.15
CA THR A 43 3.71 10.87 11.83
C THR A 43 2.76 12.03 11.54
N THR A 44 2.95 12.68 10.40
CA THR A 44 2.18 13.82 9.92
C THR A 44 1.22 13.42 8.81
N GLU A 45 0.30 14.30 8.45
CA GLU A 45 -0.57 14.11 7.27
C GLU A 45 0.24 13.99 5.98
N ALA A 46 1.36 14.72 5.87
CA ALA A 46 2.25 14.65 4.72
C ALA A 46 2.87 13.25 4.55
N ASP A 47 3.22 12.58 5.66
CA ASP A 47 3.74 11.21 5.62
C ASP A 47 2.68 10.22 5.12
N ILE A 48 1.42 10.42 5.51
CA ILE A 48 0.30 9.59 5.06
C ILE A 48 -0.01 9.83 3.58
N ALA A 49 0.04 11.09 3.12
CA ALA A 49 -0.12 11.43 1.71
C ALA A 49 0.97 10.76 0.86
N ALA A 50 2.24 10.90 1.27
CA ALA A 50 3.38 10.27 0.61
C ALA A 50 3.23 8.74 0.53
N LEU A 51 2.79 8.10 1.61
CA LEU A 51 2.51 6.67 1.64
C LEU A 51 1.46 6.27 0.59
N VAL A 52 0.36 7.02 0.50
CA VAL A 52 -0.71 6.75 -0.47
C VAL A 52 -0.22 6.93 -1.90
N ASP A 53 0.58 7.96 -2.16
CA ASP A 53 1.14 8.25 -3.48
C ASP A 53 2.08 7.13 -3.94
N VAL A 54 3.01 6.69 -3.09
CA VAL A 54 3.92 5.57 -3.39
C VAL A 54 3.15 4.29 -3.75
N VAL A 55 2.07 3.98 -3.03
CA VAL A 55 1.23 2.81 -3.31
C VAL A 55 0.49 2.97 -4.65
N ARG A 56 -0.05 4.16 -4.93
CA ARG A 56 -0.76 4.45 -6.18
C ARG A 56 0.15 4.38 -7.39
N ASP A 57 1.33 4.98 -7.31
CA ASP A 57 2.32 5.00 -8.39
C ASP A 57 2.82 3.58 -8.68
N THR A 58 3.12 2.81 -7.62
CA THR A 58 3.51 1.41 -7.76
C THR A 58 2.40 0.58 -8.40
N GLY A 59 1.14 0.77 -7.96
CA GLY A 59 -0.02 0.12 -8.54
C GLY A 59 -0.23 0.47 -10.01
N ALA A 60 -0.11 1.74 -10.38
CA ALA A 60 -0.24 2.21 -11.76
C ALA A 60 0.83 1.59 -12.67
N ARG A 61 2.09 1.55 -12.21
CA ARG A 61 3.19 0.89 -12.93
C ARG A 61 2.94 -0.60 -13.15
N LEU A 62 2.36 -1.29 -12.18
CA LEU A 62 2.07 -2.73 -12.25
C LEU A 62 0.87 -3.09 -13.13
N VAL A 63 -0.05 -2.15 -13.38
CA VAL A 63 -1.23 -2.35 -14.23
C VAL A 63 -0.99 -1.87 -15.67
N GLY A 64 -0.13 -0.87 -15.86
CA GLY A 64 0.23 -0.35 -17.18
C GLY A 64 1.34 -1.12 -17.91
N GLY A 65 1.89 -2.16 -17.29
CA GLY A 65 2.95 -3.03 -17.85
C GLY A 65 2.46 -4.43 -18.21
#